data_AF-A0A3B0WGQ3-F1
#
_entry.id   AF-A0A3B0WGQ3-F1
#
_cell.length_a   1.000
_cell.length_b   1.000
_cell.length_c   1.000
_cell.angle_alpha   90.00
_cell.angle_beta   90.00
_cell.angle_gamma   90.00
#
_symmetry.space_group_name_H-M   'P 1'
#
loop_
_entity.id
_entity.type
_entity.pdbx_description
1 polymer ?
#
loop_
_entity_poly.entity_id
_entity_poly.type
_entity_poly.pdbx_seq_one_letter_code
_entity_poly.pdbx_strand_id
1 'polypeptide(L)'
;MKMKHKTRLKKYKSPITMFFTLLLVFLTMPAQAVIITKSFTGLWVQPDHESQGFDFQVIDQNGIPQAVAYWYTYDTVGNPMWLLGVGNLAENTVSMDL
;
A
#
# COMPACT_ATOMS: atom_id res chain seq x y z
N MET A 1 -54.97 -41.07 -29.38
CA MET A 1 -54.46 -40.60 -28.07
C MET A 1 -53.21 -39.75 -28.29
N LYS A 2 -53.26 -38.42 -28.16
CA LYS A 2 -52.10 -37.52 -28.36
C LYS A 2 -51.45 -37.20 -27.02
N MET A 3 -50.28 -37.78 -26.74
CA MET A 3 -49.45 -37.39 -25.59
C MET A 3 -48.68 -36.10 -25.91
N LYS A 4 -48.93 -35.04 -25.12
CA LYS A 4 -48.14 -33.80 -25.17
C LYS A 4 -46.92 -33.96 -24.26
N HIS A 5 -45.74 -34.10 -24.85
CA HIS A 5 -44.48 -33.98 -24.11
C HIS A 5 -44.32 -32.54 -23.61
N LYS A 6 -44.36 -32.33 -22.29
CA LYS A 6 -43.95 -31.07 -21.65
C LYS A 6 -42.45 -31.13 -21.38
N THR A 7 -41.65 -30.54 -22.25
CA THR A 7 -40.20 -30.40 -22.04
C THR A 7 -39.95 -29.35 -20.95
N ARG A 8 -39.49 -29.77 -19.76
CA ARG A 8 -39.01 -28.84 -18.72
C ARG A 8 -37.66 -28.28 -19.16
N LEU A 9 -37.61 -27.00 -19.55
CA LEU A 9 -36.35 -26.29 -19.75
C LEU A 9 -35.60 -26.17 -18.42
N LYS A 10 -34.37 -26.70 -18.35
CA LYS A 10 -33.44 -26.40 -17.25
C LYS A 10 -32.99 -24.94 -17.41
N LYS A 11 -33.27 -24.10 -16.40
CA LYS A 11 -32.77 -22.71 -16.32
C LYS A 11 -31.24 -22.75 -16.13
N TYR A 12 -30.49 -22.69 -17.22
CA TYR A 12 -29.05 -22.45 -17.19
C TYR A 12 -28.81 -20.93 -17.08
N LYS A 13 -27.98 -20.48 -16.14
CA LYS A 13 -27.59 -19.06 -16.06
C LYS A 13 -26.77 -18.72 -17.29
N SER A 14 -27.10 -17.63 -17.97
CA SER A 14 -26.42 -17.18 -19.19
C SER A 14 -24.93 -16.90 -18.89
N PRO A 15 -23.99 -17.29 -19.77
CA PRO A 15 -22.56 -17.00 -19.61
C PRO A 15 -22.28 -15.49 -19.50
N ILE A 16 -23.12 -14.65 -20.11
CA ILE A 16 -23.03 -13.18 -20.00
C ILE A 16 -23.34 -12.74 -18.57
N THR A 17 -24.36 -13.31 -17.93
CA THR A 17 -24.69 -13.01 -16.53
C THR A 17 -23.54 -13.43 -15.62
N MET A 18 -22.90 -14.57 -15.90
CA MET A 18 -21.75 -15.05 -15.13
C MET A 18 -20.55 -14.10 -15.26
N PHE A 19 -20.26 -13.63 -16.48
CA PHE A 19 -19.19 -12.66 -16.73
C PHE A 19 -19.44 -11.31 -16.04
N PHE A 20 -20.65 -10.76 -16.14
CA PHE A 20 -21.01 -9.52 -15.44
C PHE A 20 -20.95 -9.67 -13.92
N THR A 21 -21.32 -10.83 -13.38
CA THR A 21 -21.21 -11.10 -11.94
C THR A 21 -19.74 -11.13 -11.51
N LEU A 22 -18.88 -11.76 -12.31
CA LEU A 22 -17.43 -11.81 -12.04
C LEU A 22 -16.79 -10.41 -12.11
N LEU A 23 -17.15 -9.63 -13.12
CA LEU A 23 -16.68 -8.24 -13.27
C LEU A 23 -17.10 -7.37 -12.08
N LEU A 24 -18.34 -7.52 -11.60
CA LEU A 24 -18.83 -6.78 -10.45
C LEU A 24 -18.06 -7.12 -9.17
N VAL A 25 -17.69 -8.39 -8.96
CA VAL A 25 -16.86 -8.82 -7.81
C VAL A 25 -15.49 -8.15 -7.85
N PHE A 26 -14.84 -8.09 -9.03
CA PHE A 26 -13.56 -7.42 -9.18
C PHE A 26 -13.62 -5.92 -8.91
N LEU A 27 -14.70 -5.25 -9.32
CA LEU A 27 -14.92 -3.82 -9.05
C LEU A 27 -15.15 -3.50 -7.56
N THR A 28 -15.54 -4.49 -6.76
CA THR A 28 -15.79 -4.33 -5.31
C THR A 28 -14.58 -4.65 -4.42
N MET A 29 -13.43 -5.02 -4.99
CA MET A 29 -12.25 -5.32 -4.17
C MET A 29 -11.69 -4.04 -3.55
N PRO A 30 -11.60 -3.94 -2.20
CA PRO A 30 -10.98 -2.78 -1.57
C PRO A 30 -9.47 -2.79 -1.85
N ALA A 31 -8.89 -1.61 -2.09
CA ALA A 31 -7.45 -1.47 -2.10
C ALA A 31 -6.91 -1.74 -0.68
N GLN A 32 -6.03 -2.72 -0.52
CA GLN A 32 -5.32 -2.90 0.74
C GLN A 32 -4.30 -1.77 0.95
N ALA A 33 -4.23 -1.26 2.17
CA ALA A 33 -3.15 -0.37 2.58
C ALA A 33 -1.81 -1.13 2.61
N VAL A 34 -0.75 -0.49 2.14
CA VAL A 34 0.61 -0.99 2.24
C VAL A 34 1.08 -0.85 3.68
N ILE A 35 1.42 -1.96 4.33
CA ILE A 35 2.01 -1.92 5.68
C ILE A 35 3.50 -1.60 5.53
N ILE A 36 3.98 -0.62 6.29
CA ILE A 36 5.42 -0.33 6.36
C ILE A 36 6.07 -1.49 7.11
N THR A 37 7.07 -2.11 6.50
CA THR A 37 7.83 -3.20 7.11
C THR A 37 9.33 -2.95 6.93
N LYS A 38 10.16 -3.85 7.46
CA LYS A 38 11.62 -3.82 7.27
C LYS A 38 12.07 -3.81 5.80
N SER A 39 11.21 -4.18 4.86
CA SER A 39 11.52 -4.08 3.42
C SER A 39 11.63 -2.63 2.92
N PHE A 40 11.10 -1.66 3.65
CA PHE A 40 11.20 -0.23 3.31
C PHE A 40 12.50 0.41 3.81
N THR A 41 13.28 -0.32 4.62
CA THR A 41 14.59 0.15 5.08
C THR A 41 15.51 0.40 3.88
N GLY A 42 16.11 1.59 3.81
CA GLY A 42 17.05 1.94 2.76
C GLY A 42 17.29 3.44 2.62
N LEU A 43 18.10 3.77 1.62
CA LEU A 43 18.39 5.14 1.22
C LEU A 43 17.40 5.59 0.14
N TRP A 44 16.68 6.66 0.44
CA TRP A 44 15.69 7.28 -0.44
C TRP A 44 16.23 8.63 -0.89
N VAL A 45 16.60 8.72 -2.16
CA VAL A 45 17.17 9.93 -2.76
C VAL A 45 16.08 10.82 -3.33
N GLN A 46 16.29 12.14 -3.31
CA GLN A 46 15.42 13.10 -3.99
C GLN A 46 15.98 13.38 -5.39
N PRO A 47 15.34 12.88 -6.47
CA PRO A 47 15.96 12.87 -7.81
C PRO A 47 16.33 14.26 -8.35
N ASP A 48 15.52 15.27 -8.03
CA ASP A 48 15.70 16.65 -8.51
C ASP A 48 16.63 17.49 -7.62
N HIS A 49 17.14 16.92 -6.52
CA HIS A 49 17.97 17.62 -5.55
C HIS A 49 19.19 16.79 -5.19
N GLU A 50 20.34 17.18 -5.76
CA GLU A 50 21.60 16.52 -5.49
C GLU A 50 21.93 16.52 -3.99
N SER A 51 22.43 15.39 -3.51
CA SER A 51 22.84 15.20 -2.10
C SER A 51 21.73 15.42 -1.07
N GLN A 52 20.46 15.31 -1.47
CA GLN A 52 19.32 15.33 -0.56
C GLN A 52 18.54 14.02 -0.59
N GLY A 53 17.87 13.73 0.52
CA GLY A 53 17.10 12.50 0.70
C GLY A 53 17.15 12.03 2.14
N PHE A 54 16.68 10.82 2.41
CA PHE A 54 16.68 10.27 3.75
C PHE A 54 17.13 8.81 3.80
N ASP A 55 17.83 8.45 4.87
CA ASP A 55 17.98 7.07 5.30
C ASP A 55 16.78 6.72 6.16
N PHE A 56 15.99 5.74 5.74
CA PHE A 56 14.84 5.25 6.49
C PHE A 56 15.13 3.85 7.00
N GLN A 57 14.90 3.61 8.29
CA GLN A 57 15.11 2.30 8.90
C GLN A 57 13.91 1.91 9.72
N VAL A 58 13.33 0.74 9.45
CA VAL A 58 12.35 0.11 10.33
C VAL A 58 13.09 -0.84 11.26
N ILE A 59 13.08 -0.51 12.54
CA ILE A 59 13.73 -1.27 13.61
C ILE A 59 12.69 -1.91 14.52
N ASP A 60 13.13 -2.92 15.27
CA ASP A 60 12.34 -3.49 16.35
C ASP A 60 12.94 -3.02 17.68
N GLN A 61 12.13 -2.36 18.51
CA GLN A 61 12.52 -1.96 19.85
C GLN A 61 11.61 -2.66 20.86
N ASN A 62 12.11 -3.72 21.50
CA ASN A 62 11.38 -4.51 22.49
C ASN A 62 10.06 -5.10 21.96
N GLY A 63 10.03 -5.55 20.70
CA GLY A 63 8.83 -6.09 20.06
C GLY A 63 7.86 -5.03 19.54
N ILE A 64 8.21 -3.74 19.63
CA ILE A 64 7.45 -2.63 19.05
C ILE A 64 8.19 -2.16 17.79
N PRO A 65 7.56 -2.19 16.60
CA PRO A 65 8.17 -1.67 15.40
C PRO A 65 8.24 -0.14 15.45
N GLN A 66 9.43 0.39 15.20
CA GLN A 66 9.71 1.82 15.08
C GLN A 66 10.36 2.12 13.76
N ALA A 67 10.27 3.38 13.34
CA ALA A 67 11.06 3.89 12.25
C ALA A 67 11.97 5.02 12.72
N VAL A 68 13.16 5.05 12.13
CA VAL A 68 14.15 6.10 12.28
C VAL A 68 14.40 6.68 10.90
N ALA A 69 14.39 8.01 10.78
CA ALA A 69 14.75 8.71 9.56
C ALA A 69 15.90 9.69 9.81
N TYR A 70 16.96 9.59 9.01
CA TYR A 70 17.99 10.62 8.91
C TYR A 70 17.78 11.38 7.62
N TRP A 71 17.42 12.66 7.68
CA TRP A 71 17.18 13.49 6.50
C TRP A 71 18.35 14.44 6.26
N TYR A 72 18.98 14.27 5.11
CA TYR A 72 20.07 15.09 4.58
C TYR A 72 19.46 16.19 3.71
N THR A 73 19.62 17.45 4.10
CA THR A 73 19.03 18.59 3.39
C THR A 73 19.87 19.86 3.58
N TYR A 74 19.35 21.00 3.15
CA TYR A 74 19.97 22.31 3.29
C TYR A 74 18.96 23.32 3.87
N ASP A 75 19.44 24.30 4.61
CA ASP A 75 18.61 25.42 5.07
C ASP A 75 18.26 26.40 3.94
N THR A 76 17.52 27.47 4.25
CA THR A 76 17.07 28.47 3.26
C THR A 76 18.20 29.27 2.62
N VAL A 77 19.42 29.21 3.17
CA VAL A 77 20.60 29.89 2.62
C VAL A 77 21.62 28.90 2.05
N GLY A 78 21.30 27.60 2.02
CA GLY A 78 22.12 26.55 1.40
C GLY A 78 23.15 25.90 2.33
N ASN A 79 23.07 26.10 3.65
CA ASN A 79 23.95 25.37 4.58
C ASN A 79 23.45 23.93 4.77
N PRO A 80 24.35 22.92 4.80
CA PRO A 80 23.95 21.54 5.01
C PRO A 80 23.35 21.35 6.40
N MET A 81 22.26 20.57 6.46
CA MET A 81 21.50 20.27 7.66
C MET A 81 21.13 18.78 7.70
N TRP A 82 21.09 18.24 8.92
CA TRP A 82 20.75 16.85 9.18
C TRP A 82 19.65 16.82 10.22
N LEU A 83 18.52 16.23 9.87
CA LEU A 83 17.37 16.07 10.76
C LEU A 83 17.23 14.60 11.14
N LEU A 84 16.90 14.33 12.40
CA LEU A 84 16.70 12.97 12.91
C LEU A 84 15.29 12.86 13.48
N GLY A 85 14.48 11.98 12.90
CA GLY A 85 13.14 11.66 13.37
C GLY A 85 13.06 10.22 13.85
N VAL A 86 12.34 10.01 14.95
CA VAL A 86 12.00 8.66 15.45
C VAL A 86 10.50 8.63 15.69
N GLY A 87 9.84 7.56 15.26
CA GLY A 87 8.41 7.40 15.40
C GLY A 87 7.98 5.95 15.49
N ASN A 88 6.86 5.72 16.19
CA ASN A 88 6.22 4.40 16.20
C ASN A 88 5.57 4.14 14.83
N LEU A 89 5.64 2.90 14.34
CA LEU A 89 4.87 2.50 13.16
C LEU A 89 3.39 2.33 13.51
N ALA A 90 2.53 2.97 12.74
CA ALA A 90 1.09 2.75 12.73
C ALA A 90 0.66 2.30 11.32
N GLU A 91 0.67 0.97 11.10
CA GLU A 91 0.33 0.32 9.83
C GLU A 91 1.12 0.86 8.62
N ASN A 92 0.56 1.84 7.92
CA ASN A 92 1.07 2.45 6.71
C ASN A 92 1.66 3.85 6.93
N THR A 93 1.73 4.31 8.18
CA THR A 93 2.11 5.68 8.55
C THR A 93 3.10 5.67 9.71
N VAL A 94 4.06 6.60 9.69
CA VAL A 94 4.90 6.93 10.84
C VAL A 94 4.79 8.43 11.06
N SER A 95 4.49 8.84 12.29
CA SER A 95 4.63 10.24 12.71
C SER A 95 5.93 10.39 13.47
N MET A 96 6.77 11.34 13.07
CA MET A 96 8.04 11.64 13.70
C MET A 96 8.05 13.10 14.14
N ASP A 97 8.50 13.35 15.36
CA ASP A 97 8.77 14.71 15.83
C ASP A 97 10.19 15.11 15.39
N LEU A 98 10.32 16.30 14.78
CA LEU A 98 11.56 16.86 14.21
C LEU A 98 11.80 18.28 14.73
#